data_AF-A0A7S3U8F6-F1
#
_entry.id   AF-A0A7S3U8F6-F1
#
_cell.length_a   1.000
_cell.length_b   1.000
_cell.length_c   1.000
_cell.angle_alpha   90.00
_cell.angle_beta   90.00
_cell.angle_gamma   90.00
#
_symmetry.space_group_name_H-M   'P 1'
#
loop_
_entity.id
_entity.type
_entity.pdbx_description
1 polymer ?
#
loop_
_entity_poly.entity_id
_entity_poly.type
_entity_poly.pdbx_seq_one_letter_code
_entity_poly.pdbx_strand_id
1 'polypeptide(L)'
;AGMGADLFGSFAEATCAALVLASACDGLKHHWASVMYPLLISSTGIVVGLLTLLLTPIIYPVKDMPDVEKALKGILVISTILMTPVVIVLSQLCLPEEFSMGEGLEHVKWWYCAASIMLGLWSGLLIGYVTEYYTSHSYQPVREIAETQKQSAATGIIYGLALGYLSCIVPVMALGVTILIAHSICGMFGVALSALGMLGTMTMALTIDAYGPISDNAGGIAEMAGLPETVRGLTDCLDAAGNTTAAIGKGFAI
;
A
#
# COMPACT_ATOMS: atom_id res chain seq x y z
N ALA A 1 8.49 -11.91 10.52
CA ALA A 1 7.51 -12.98 10.79
C ALA A 1 6.15 -12.40 11.19
N GLY A 2 6.03 -11.59 12.26
CA GLY A 2 4.75 -11.00 12.68
C GLY A 2 4.05 -10.16 11.61
N MET A 3 4.77 -9.20 11.00
CA MET A 3 4.23 -8.34 9.93
C MET A 3 3.68 -9.12 8.72
N GLY A 4 4.34 -10.21 8.31
CA GLY A 4 3.84 -11.03 7.21
C GLY A 4 2.52 -11.74 7.52
N ALA A 5 2.31 -12.14 8.77
CA ALA A 5 1.04 -12.73 9.22
C ALA A 5 -0.08 -11.68 9.32
N ASP A 6 0.26 -10.46 9.76
CA ASP A 6 -0.67 -9.34 9.87
C ASP A 6 -1.26 -8.96 8.50
N LEU A 7 -0.38 -8.69 7.53
CA LEU A 7 -0.79 -8.37 6.17
C LEU A 7 -1.55 -9.52 5.50
N PHE A 8 -1.15 -10.78 5.76
CA PHE A 8 -1.92 -11.94 5.28
C PHE A 8 -3.35 -11.96 5.84
N GLY A 9 -3.53 -11.63 7.12
CA GLY A 9 -4.84 -11.48 7.75
C GLY A 9 -5.68 -10.42 7.03
N SER A 10 -5.15 -9.21 6.87
CA SER A 10 -5.84 -8.11 6.17
C SER A 10 -6.26 -8.51 4.74
N PHE A 11 -5.37 -9.17 4.01
CA PHE A 11 -5.64 -9.65 2.66
C PHE A 11 -6.72 -10.74 2.62
N ALA A 12 -6.64 -11.72 3.51
CA ALA A 12 -7.61 -12.80 3.61
C ALA A 12 -9.00 -12.27 3.98
N GLU A 13 -9.09 -11.37 4.95
CA GLU A 13 -10.34 -10.76 5.39
C GLU A 13 -10.99 -9.91 4.30
N ALA A 14 -10.22 -9.04 3.62
CA ALA A 14 -10.73 -8.23 2.52
C ALA A 14 -11.26 -9.10 1.36
N THR A 15 -10.52 -10.16 1.01
CA THR A 15 -10.91 -11.09 -0.06
C THR A 15 -12.18 -11.88 0.33
N CYS A 16 -12.23 -12.42 1.56
CA CYS A 16 -13.38 -13.14 2.06
C CYS A 16 -14.63 -12.25 2.16
N ALA A 17 -14.50 -11.02 2.63
CA ALA A 17 -15.61 -10.07 2.69
C ALA A 17 -16.20 -9.80 1.29
N ALA A 18 -15.34 -9.56 0.30
CA ALA A 18 -15.77 -9.37 -1.09
C ALA A 18 -16.43 -10.63 -1.68
N LEU A 19 -15.88 -11.82 -1.40
CA LEU A 19 -16.44 -13.09 -1.84
C LEU A 19 -17.83 -13.37 -1.26
N VAL A 20 -18.01 -13.18 0.05
CA VAL A 20 -19.29 -13.41 0.72
C VAL A 20 -20.36 -12.49 0.11
N LEU A 21 -20.04 -11.20 -0.06
CA LEU A 21 -20.94 -10.23 -0.67
C LEU A 21 -21.24 -10.53 -2.14
N ALA A 22 -20.25 -10.95 -2.92
CA ALA A 22 -20.46 -11.37 -4.31
C ALA A 22 -21.36 -12.62 -4.40
N SER A 23 -21.17 -13.59 -3.50
CA SER A 23 -21.96 -14.84 -3.47
C SER A 23 -23.40 -14.64 -3.02
N ALA A 24 -23.66 -13.65 -2.18
CA ALA A 24 -25.00 -13.28 -1.71
C ALA A 24 -25.79 -12.46 -2.75
N CYS A 25 -25.13 -11.95 -3.79
CA CYS A 25 -25.75 -11.13 -4.82
C CYS A 25 -26.30 -11.99 -5.97
N ASP A 26 -27.61 -11.89 -6.22
CA ASP A 26 -28.30 -12.66 -7.26
C ASP A 26 -27.76 -12.40 -8.68
N GLY A 27 -27.32 -11.17 -8.96
CA GLY A 27 -26.74 -10.82 -10.26
C GLY A 27 -25.33 -11.36 -10.51
N LEU A 28 -24.58 -11.66 -9.45
CA LEU A 28 -23.18 -12.13 -9.54
C LEU A 28 -23.06 -13.64 -9.31
N LYS A 29 -23.91 -14.23 -8.46
CA LYS A 29 -23.81 -15.65 -8.03
C LYS A 29 -23.86 -16.66 -9.18
N HIS A 30 -24.52 -16.34 -10.28
CA HIS A 30 -24.72 -17.25 -11.41
C HIS A 30 -23.50 -17.31 -12.35
N HIS A 31 -22.61 -16.32 -12.28
CA HIS A 31 -21.42 -16.25 -13.11
C HIS A 31 -20.17 -16.48 -12.26
N TRP A 32 -19.49 -17.62 -12.50
CA TRP A 32 -18.28 -17.99 -11.75
C TRP A 32 -17.20 -16.90 -11.80
N ALA A 33 -17.02 -16.25 -12.96
CA ALA A 33 -16.06 -15.15 -13.12
C ALA A 33 -16.38 -13.95 -12.21
N SER A 34 -17.66 -13.62 -12.02
CA SER A 34 -18.10 -12.51 -11.20
C SER A 34 -17.94 -12.78 -9.70
N VAL A 35 -18.18 -14.03 -9.27
CA VAL A 35 -17.93 -14.44 -7.88
C VAL A 35 -16.42 -14.49 -7.59
N MET A 36 -15.62 -15.00 -8.51
CA MET A 36 -14.15 -15.08 -8.37
C MET A 36 -13.44 -13.75 -8.65
N TYR A 37 -14.17 -12.69 -8.97
CA TYR A 37 -13.60 -11.39 -9.31
C TYR A 37 -12.59 -10.86 -8.28
N PRO A 38 -12.83 -10.93 -6.95
CA PRO A 38 -11.84 -10.56 -5.94
C PRO A 38 -10.52 -11.34 -6.10
N LEU A 39 -10.57 -12.65 -6.31
CA LEU A 39 -9.38 -13.50 -6.49
C LEU A 39 -8.65 -13.18 -7.79
N LEU A 40 -9.37 -12.84 -8.86
CA LEU A 40 -8.78 -12.48 -10.14
C LEU A 40 -7.99 -11.17 -10.04
N ILE A 41 -8.49 -10.19 -9.27
CA ILE A 41 -7.78 -8.95 -8.96
C ILE A 41 -6.47 -9.26 -8.23
N SER A 42 -6.50 -10.09 -7.19
CA SER A 42 -5.28 -10.47 -6.46
C SER A 42 -4.29 -11.26 -7.32
N SER A 43 -4.80 -12.20 -8.14
CA SER A 43 -3.98 -13.05 -9.01
C SER A 43 -3.24 -12.23 -10.07
N THR A 44 -3.93 -11.26 -10.67
CA THR A 44 -3.30 -10.32 -11.62
C THR A 44 -2.39 -9.33 -10.93
N GLY A 45 -2.66 -8.96 -9.67
CA GLY A 45 -1.74 -8.19 -8.82
C GLY A 45 -0.36 -8.85 -8.67
N ILE A 46 -0.29 -10.18 -8.59
CA ILE A 46 1.00 -10.91 -8.60
C ILE A 46 1.75 -10.70 -9.91
N VAL A 47 1.08 -10.81 -11.05
CA VAL A 47 1.67 -10.61 -12.38
C VAL A 47 2.14 -9.17 -12.56
N VAL A 48 1.31 -8.20 -12.14
CA VAL A 48 1.67 -6.76 -12.15
C VAL A 48 2.86 -6.49 -11.23
N GLY A 49 2.91 -7.13 -10.06
CA GLY A 49 4.04 -7.02 -9.14
C GLY A 49 5.35 -7.54 -9.77
N LEU A 50 5.29 -8.70 -10.45
CA LEU A 50 6.45 -9.22 -11.17
C LEU A 50 6.93 -8.25 -12.25
N LEU A 51 6.02 -7.70 -13.06
CA LEU A 51 6.37 -6.70 -14.07
C LEU A 51 6.94 -5.41 -13.45
N THR A 52 6.40 -4.99 -12.31
CA THR A 52 6.90 -3.85 -11.55
C THR A 52 8.35 -4.07 -11.14
N LEU A 53 8.68 -5.23 -10.57
CA LEU A 53 10.06 -5.58 -10.18
C LEU A 53 11.04 -5.58 -11.36
N LEU A 54 10.60 -5.99 -12.54
CA LEU A 54 11.43 -5.98 -13.75
C LEU A 54 11.64 -4.57 -14.30
N LEU A 55 10.65 -3.70 -14.17
CA LEU A 55 10.69 -2.33 -14.69
C LEU A 55 11.37 -1.33 -13.74
N THR A 56 11.30 -1.54 -12.42
CA THR A 56 11.86 -0.61 -11.44
C THR A 56 13.35 -0.33 -11.67
N PRO A 57 14.25 -1.32 -11.88
CA PRO A 57 15.67 -1.04 -12.10
C PRO A 57 15.96 -0.27 -13.40
N ILE A 58 15.05 -0.35 -14.38
CA ILE A 58 15.17 0.34 -15.66
C ILE A 58 14.73 1.80 -15.54
N ILE A 59 13.63 2.06 -14.81
CA ILE A 59 13.03 3.39 -14.65
C ILE A 59 13.71 4.18 -13.53
N TYR A 60 14.04 3.51 -12.43
CA TYR A 60 14.67 4.06 -11.24
C TYR A 60 15.99 3.32 -10.92
N PRO A 61 17.04 3.51 -11.74
CA PRO A 61 18.34 2.89 -11.48
C PRO A 61 18.96 3.46 -10.21
N VAL A 62 19.37 2.60 -9.29
CA VAL A 62 20.10 3.00 -8.07
C VAL A 62 21.58 3.13 -8.40
N LYS A 63 22.09 4.37 -8.43
CA LYS A 63 23.52 4.66 -8.64
C LYS A 63 24.15 5.23 -7.38
N ASP A 64 23.41 6.08 -6.69
CA ASP A 64 23.83 6.72 -5.45
C ASP A 64 22.85 6.45 -4.31
N MET A 65 23.30 6.69 -3.08
CA MET A 65 22.50 6.56 -1.84
C MET A 65 21.09 7.19 -1.90
N PRO A 66 20.89 8.46 -2.36
CA PRO A 66 19.56 9.06 -2.41
C PRO A 66 18.61 8.43 -3.44
N ASP A 67 19.10 7.54 -4.31
CA ASP A 67 18.26 6.86 -5.29
C ASP A 67 17.53 5.65 -4.69
N VAL A 68 17.95 5.17 -3.51
CA VAL A 68 17.33 4.03 -2.82
C VAL A 68 15.88 4.34 -2.44
N GLU A 69 15.63 5.46 -1.75
CA GLU A 69 14.28 5.90 -1.38
C GLU A 69 13.41 6.09 -2.64
N LYS A 70 13.98 6.71 -3.68
CA LYS A 70 13.27 6.93 -4.96
C LYS A 70 12.91 5.62 -5.66
N ALA A 71 13.77 4.62 -5.65
CA ALA A 71 13.51 3.32 -6.26
C ALA A 71 12.42 2.55 -5.50
N LEU A 72 12.46 2.56 -4.17
CA LEU A 72 11.43 1.94 -3.31
C LEU A 72 10.07 2.63 -3.46
N LYS A 73 10.05 3.96 -3.60
CA LYS A 73 8.86 4.72 -3.95
C LYS A 73 8.38 4.42 -5.38
N GLY A 74 9.32 4.31 -6.32
CA GLY A 74 9.06 3.97 -7.71
C GLY A 74 8.33 2.64 -7.86
N ILE A 75 8.63 1.66 -7.00
CA ILE A 75 7.89 0.40 -6.91
C ILE A 75 6.40 0.63 -6.68
N LEU A 76 6.02 1.42 -5.68
CA LEU A 76 4.60 1.69 -5.36
C LEU A 76 3.89 2.43 -6.51
N VAL A 77 4.58 3.41 -7.10
CA VAL A 77 4.04 4.21 -8.20
C VAL A 77 3.82 3.36 -9.45
N ILE A 78 4.84 2.59 -9.87
CA ILE A 78 4.76 1.73 -11.04
C ILE A 78 3.68 0.67 -10.85
N SER A 79 3.62 0.01 -9.67
CA SER A 79 2.59 -1.00 -9.41
C SER A 79 1.18 -0.42 -9.46
N THR A 80 0.98 0.78 -8.91
CA THR A 80 -0.32 1.47 -8.92
C THR A 80 -0.75 1.84 -10.34
N ILE A 81 0.17 2.41 -11.13
CA ILE A 81 -0.10 2.82 -12.51
C ILE A 81 -0.39 1.60 -13.40
N LEU A 82 0.37 0.51 -13.25
CA LEU A 82 0.16 -0.72 -14.01
C LEU A 82 -1.12 -1.46 -13.60
N MET A 83 -1.48 -1.44 -12.32
CA MET A 83 -2.68 -2.10 -11.83
C MET A 83 -3.98 -1.39 -12.26
N THR A 84 -3.94 -0.06 -12.42
CA THR A 84 -5.11 0.75 -12.83
C THR A 84 -5.80 0.26 -14.13
N PRO A 85 -5.11 0.13 -15.28
CA PRO A 85 -5.74 -0.38 -16.50
C PRO A 85 -6.15 -1.85 -16.40
N VAL A 86 -5.39 -2.66 -15.64
CA VAL A 86 -5.71 -4.09 -15.42
C VAL A 86 -7.04 -4.23 -14.69
N VAL A 87 -7.28 -3.43 -13.64
CA VAL A 87 -8.55 -3.39 -12.91
C VAL A 87 -9.72 -3.04 -13.84
N ILE A 88 -9.55 -2.04 -14.71
CA ILE A 88 -10.60 -1.63 -15.65
C ILE A 88 -10.94 -2.77 -16.61
N VAL A 89 -9.92 -3.39 -17.23
CA VAL A 89 -10.11 -4.50 -18.17
C VAL A 89 -10.76 -5.71 -17.48
N LEU A 90 -10.29 -6.08 -16.27
CA LEU A 90 -10.89 -7.17 -15.52
C LEU A 90 -12.33 -6.89 -15.11
N SER A 91 -12.63 -5.65 -14.69
CA SER A 91 -14.00 -5.26 -14.34
C SER A 91 -14.94 -5.42 -15.53
N GLN A 92 -14.52 -4.99 -16.73
CA GLN A 92 -15.30 -5.13 -17.96
C GLN A 92 -15.52 -6.59 -18.38
N LEU A 93 -14.51 -7.45 -18.18
CA LEU A 93 -14.59 -8.85 -18.61
C LEU A 93 -15.32 -9.76 -17.62
N CYS A 94 -15.21 -9.48 -16.32
CA CYS A 94 -15.67 -10.38 -15.27
C CYS A 94 -17.02 -9.99 -14.65
N LEU A 95 -17.44 -8.73 -14.78
CA LEU A 95 -18.69 -8.23 -14.21
C LEU A 95 -19.74 -7.98 -15.31
N PRO A 96 -21.03 -8.23 -15.04
CA PRO A 96 -22.09 -7.88 -15.97
C PRO A 96 -22.24 -6.36 -16.12
N GLU A 97 -22.89 -5.92 -17.20
CA GLU A 97 -23.08 -4.49 -17.48
C GLU A 97 -23.81 -3.76 -16.35
N GLU A 98 -24.86 -4.38 -15.82
CA GLU A 98 -25.63 -3.93 -14.67
C GLU A 98 -26.03 -5.11 -13.78
N PHE A 99 -26.00 -4.91 -12.46
CA PHE A 99 -26.51 -5.84 -11.46
C PHE A 99 -27.05 -5.08 -10.24
N SER A 100 -27.88 -5.75 -9.44
CA SER A 100 -28.42 -5.19 -8.19
C SER A 100 -27.59 -5.65 -6.99
N MET A 101 -27.28 -4.73 -6.08
CA MET A 101 -26.55 -4.98 -4.84
C MET A 101 -27.40 -4.67 -3.60
N GLY A 102 -28.66 -5.09 -3.64
CA GLY A 102 -29.63 -4.92 -2.54
C GLY A 102 -30.50 -3.66 -2.67
N GLU A 103 -31.30 -3.41 -1.64
CA GLU A 103 -32.26 -2.30 -1.63
C GLU A 103 -31.55 -0.94 -1.74
N GLY A 104 -31.95 -0.12 -2.72
CA GLY A 104 -31.35 1.20 -3.00
C GLY A 104 -30.15 1.19 -3.95
N LEU A 105 -29.64 0.01 -4.35
CA LEU A 105 -28.54 -0.16 -5.30
C LEU A 105 -28.95 -1.10 -6.44
N GLU A 106 -30.00 -0.73 -7.16
CA GLU A 106 -30.61 -1.58 -8.19
C GLU A 106 -29.84 -1.58 -9.52
N HIS A 107 -29.08 -0.52 -9.81
CA HIS A 107 -28.35 -0.32 -11.06
C HIS A 107 -26.84 -0.14 -10.84
N VAL A 108 -26.18 -1.13 -10.25
CA VAL A 108 -24.72 -1.12 -10.10
C VAL A 108 -24.05 -1.55 -11.40
N LYS A 109 -23.20 -0.69 -11.94
CA LYS A 109 -22.43 -0.93 -13.17
C LYS A 109 -21.05 -1.49 -12.86
N TRP A 110 -20.48 -2.27 -13.78
CA TRP A 110 -19.10 -2.79 -13.66
C TRP A 110 -18.07 -1.69 -13.34
N TRP A 111 -18.26 -0.47 -13.87
CA TRP A 111 -17.32 0.63 -13.67
C TRP A 111 -17.42 1.24 -12.27
N TYR A 112 -18.54 1.08 -11.56
CA TYR A 112 -18.61 1.45 -10.14
C TYR A 112 -17.70 0.55 -9.31
N CYS A 113 -17.68 -0.77 -9.59
CA CYS A 113 -16.76 -1.70 -8.93
C CYS A 113 -15.31 -1.39 -9.27
N ALA A 114 -15.02 -1.09 -10.55
CA ALA A 114 -13.70 -0.63 -10.97
C ALA A 114 -13.27 0.63 -10.21
N ALA A 115 -14.18 1.62 -10.10
CA ALA A 115 -13.95 2.86 -9.38
C ALA A 115 -13.69 2.61 -7.88
N SER A 116 -14.44 1.73 -7.22
CA SER A 116 -14.18 1.36 -5.81
C SER A 116 -12.78 0.80 -5.61
N ILE A 117 -12.34 -0.14 -6.46
CA ILE A 117 -10.97 -0.71 -6.38
C ILE A 117 -9.93 0.38 -6.63
N MET A 118 -10.12 1.21 -7.67
CA MET A 118 -9.20 2.30 -7.98
C MET A 118 -9.10 3.30 -6.83
N LEU A 119 -10.21 3.68 -6.20
CA LEU A 119 -10.20 4.56 -5.04
C LEU A 119 -9.36 3.98 -3.91
N GLY A 120 -9.51 2.69 -3.61
CA GLY A 120 -8.67 2.00 -2.64
C GLY A 120 -7.19 1.99 -3.00
N LEU A 121 -6.88 1.63 -4.26
CA LEU A 121 -5.52 1.58 -4.79
C LEU A 121 -4.80 2.94 -4.70
N TRP A 122 -5.46 4.00 -5.17
CA TRP A 122 -4.91 5.36 -5.16
C TRP A 122 -4.87 5.96 -3.76
N SER A 123 -5.84 5.61 -2.89
CA SER A 123 -5.80 5.97 -1.47
C SER A 123 -4.60 5.33 -0.78
N GLY A 124 -4.30 4.05 -1.05
CA GLY A 124 -3.10 3.38 -0.56
C GLY A 124 -1.81 4.08 -1.01
N LEU A 125 -1.72 4.47 -2.29
CA LEU A 125 -0.59 5.26 -2.79
C LEU A 125 -0.47 6.60 -2.06
N LEU A 126 -1.57 7.33 -1.87
CA LEU A 126 -1.59 8.60 -1.15
C LEU A 126 -1.12 8.43 0.31
N ILE A 127 -1.61 7.40 1.00
CA ILE A 127 -1.16 7.06 2.36
C ILE A 127 0.35 6.79 2.36
N GLY A 128 0.86 6.03 1.39
CA GLY A 128 2.30 5.79 1.26
C GLY A 128 3.11 7.07 1.12
N TYR A 129 2.69 8.02 0.26
CA TYR A 129 3.36 9.31 0.09
C TYR A 129 3.33 10.18 1.34
N VAL A 130 2.19 10.22 2.04
CA VAL A 130 2.05 11.00 3.27
C VAL A 130 2.93 10.40 4.36
N THR A 131 2.89 9.08 4.52
CA THR A 131 3.71 8.37 5.50
C THR A 131 5.20 8.59 5.23
N GLU A 132 5.63 8.55 3.96
CA GLU A 132 7.00 8.87 3.56
C GLU A 132 7.39 10.30 3.99
N TYR A 133 6.54 11.29 3.72
CA TYR A 133 6.80 12.69 4.09
C TYR A 133 6.99 12.89 5.60
N TYR A 134 6.24 12.15 6.42
CA TYR A 134 6.30 12.23 7.88
C TYR A 134 7.36 11.34 8.52
N THR A 135 8.01 10.44 7.76
CA THR A 135 8.94 9.44 8.32
C THR A 135 10.32 9.42 7.69
N SER A 136 10.51 9.93 6.46
CA SER A 136 11.85 10.03 5.86
C SER A 136 12.61 11.27 6.33
N HIS A 137 13.88 11.06 6.66
CA HIS A 137 14.85 12.09 7.01
C HIS A 137 15.18 13.06 5.86
N SER A 138 14.75 12.74 4.62
CA SER A 138 14.83 13.63 3.46
C SER A 138 13.91 14.84 3.59
N TYR A 139 12.86 14.77 4.42
CA TYR A 139 11.84 15.81 4.55
C TYR A 139 12.00 16.65 5.81
N GLN A 140 11.41 17.85 5.76
CA GLN A 140 11.45 18.83 6.85
C GLN A 140 10.94 18.29 8.20
N PRO A 141 9.81 17.54 8.30
CA PRO A 141 9.25 17.22 9.61
C PRO A 141 10.15 16.33 10.47
N VAL A 142 10.86 15.37 9.85
CA VAL A 142 11.81 14.51 10.55
C VAL A 142 13.10 15.28 10.91
N ARG A 143 13.53 16.21 10.05
CA ARG A 143 14.70 17.07 10.31
C ARG A 143 14.45 18.01 11.49
N GLU A 144 13.23 18.54 11.62
CA GLU A 144 12.85 19.38 12.77
C GLU A 144 12.91 18.59 14.09
N ILE A 145 12.48 17.32 14.10
CA ILE A 145 12.65 16.45 15.28
C ILE A 145 14.14 16.33 15.63
N ALA A 146 15.00 16.03 14.66
CA ALA A 146 16.44 15.90 14.89
C ALA A 146 17.08 17.21 15.38
N GLU A 147 16.62 18.37 14.91
CA GLU A 147 17.07 19.68 15.39
C GLU A 147 16.63 19.97 16.82
N THR A 148 15.38 19.65 17.18
CA THR A 148 14.88 19.85 18.55
C THR A 148 15.58 18.96 19.58
N GLN A 149 16.13 17.81 19.15
CA GLN A 149 16.94 16.95 20.02
C GLN A 149 18.27 17.58 20.44
N LYS A 150 18.80 18.55 19.69
CA LYS A 150 20.00 19.29 20.09
C LYS A 150 19.81 20.11 21.37
N GLN A 151 18.56 20.50 21.67
CA GLN A 151 18.22 21.22 22.90
C GLN A 151 17.99 20.27 24.07
N SER A 152 17.15 19.23 23.86
CA SER A 152 16.85 18.23 24.87
C SER A 152 16.24 16.97 24.25
N ALA A 153 16.45 15.82 24.87
CA ALA A 153 15.72 14.60 24.52
C ALA A 153 14.20 14.76 24.73
N ALA A 154 13.79 15.52 25.76
CA ALA A 154 12.38 15.72 26.07
C ALA A 154 11.63 16.50 24.98
N THR A 155 12.26 17.53 24.40
CA THR A 155 11.67 18.29 23.28
C THR A 155 11.52 17.42 22.05
N GLY A 156 12.49 16.55 21.77
CA GLY A 156 12.38 15.55 20.70
C GLY A 156 11.17 14.61 20.86
N ILE A 157 10.91 14.12 22.08
CA ILE A 157 9.74 13.27 22.35
C ILE A 157 8.43 14.04 22.13
N ILE A 158 8.34 15.29 22.61
CA ILE A 158 7.13 16.12 22.46
C ILE A 158 6.85 16.40 20.98
N TYR A 159 7.87 16.79 20.21
CA TYR A 159 7.72 17.02 18.78
C TYR A 159 7.39 15.74 18.01
N GLY A 160 8.03 14.62 18.34
CA GLY A 160 7.73 13.31 17.75
C GLY A 160 6.28 12.88 17.96
N LEU A 161 5.75 13.03 19.18
CA LEU A 161 4.34 12.74 19.48
C LEU A 161 3.39 13.68 18.72
N ALA A 162 3.69 14.98 18.68
CA ALA A 162 2.89 15.95 17.93
C ALA A 162 2.90 15.64 16.43
N LEU A 163 4.04 15.24 15.87
CA LEU A 163 4.16 14.84 14.47
C LEU A 163 3.33 13.59 14.16
N GLY A 164 3.36 12.60 15.06
CA GLY A 164 2.52 11.41 14.96
C GLY A 164 1.04 11.77 14.87
N TYR A 165 0.55 12.64 15.76
CA TYR A 165 -0.85 13.10 15.71
C TYR A 165 -1.19 13.85 14.42
N LEU A 166 -0.28 14.68 13.92
CA LEU A 166 -0.47 15.42 12.67
C LEU A 166 -0.51 14.48 11.45
N SER A 167 0.32 13.44 11.44
CA SER A 167 0.45 12.50 10.32
C SER A 167 -0.84 11.75 10.03
N CYS A 168 -1.72 11.56 11.03
CA CYS A 168 -2.98 10.83 10.89
C CYS A 168 -4.05 11.59 10.09
N ILE A 169 -3.95 12.91 9.94
CA ILE A 169 -5.03 13.73 9.36
C ILE A 169 -5.32 13.33 7.91
N VAL A 170 -4.29 13.29 7.06
CA VAL A 170 -4.47 13.01 5.63
C VAL A 170 -4.88 11.56 5.37
N PRO A 171 -4.27 10.53 6.00
CA PRO A 171 -4.72 9.14 5.85
C PRO A 171 -6.17 8.93 6.28
N VAL A 172 -6.60 9.49 7.42
CA VAL A 172 -7.99 9.36 7.89
C VAL A 172 -8.97 10.03 6.92
N MET A 173 -8.62 11.21 6.40
CA MET A 173 -9.45 11.88 5.40
C MET A 173 -9.51 11.09 4.08
N ALA A 174 -8.39 10.52 3.62
CA ALA A 174 -8.33 9.71 2.41
C ALA A 174 -9.18 8.43 2.53
N LEU A 175 -9.08 7.72 3.65
CA LEU A 175 -9.91 6.56 3.97
C LEU A 175 -11.39 6.94 4.08
N GLY A 176 -11.71 8.04 4.77
CA GLY A 176 -13.08 8.54 4.90
C GLY A 176 -13.73 8.82 3.55
N VAL A 177 -13.04 9.53 2.66
CA VAL A 177 -13.52 9.81 1.30
C VAL A 177 -13.66 8.51 0.49
N THR A 178 -12.69 7.59 0.60
CA THR A 178 -12.71 6.29 -0.10
C THR A 178 -13.94 5.48 0.31
N ILE A 179 -14.19 5.36 1.62
CA ILE A 179 -15.33 4.62 2.17
C ILE A 179 -16.64 5.27 1.75
N LEU A 180 -16.77 6.60 1.87
CA LEU A 180 -17.98 7.32 1.50
C LEU A 180 -18.34 7.09 0.03
N ILE A 181 -17.39 7.29 -0.88
CA ILE A 181 -17.64 7.13 -2.32
C ILE A 181 -17.91 5.67 -2.66
N ALA A 182 -17.08 4.74 -2.17
CA ALA A 182 -17.23 3.31 -2.47
C ALA A 182 -18.56 2.74 -1.95
N HIS A 183 -18.98 3.15 -0.75
CA HIS A 183 -20.26 2.77 -0.17
C HIS A 183 -21.44 3.37 -0.97
N SER A 184 -21.31 4.62 -1.42
CA SER A 184 -22.38 5.28 -2.18
C SER A 184 -22.66 4.62 -3.54
N ILE A 185 -21.64 4.04 -4.19
CA ILE A 185 -21.77 3.48 -5.55
C ILE A 185 -21.97 1.96 -5.58
N CYS A 186 -21.52 1.24 -4.56
CA CYS A 186 -21.51 -0.23 -4.52
C CYS A 186 -21.81 -0.82 -3.14
N GLY A 187 -22.25 -0.01 -2.17
CA GLY A 187 -22.57 -0.45 -0.82
C GLY A 187 -21.36 -1.08 -0.10
N MET A 188 -21.64 -2.08 0.75
CA MET A 188 -20.59 -2.83 1.45
C MET A 188 -19.66 -3.57 0.50
N PHE A 189 -20.15 -3.96 -0.68
CA PHE A 189 -19.30 -4.61 -1.69
C PHE A 189 -18.27 -3.63 -2.23
N GLY A 190 -18.66 -2.37 -2.47
CA GLY A 190 -17.73 -1.30 -2.83
C GLY A 190 -16.64 -1.11 -1.79
N VAL A 191 -17.01 -1.06 -0.51
CA VAL A 191 -16.04 -0.91 0.59
C VAL A 191 -15.06 -2.10 0.64
N ALA A 192 -15.56 -3.33 0.52
CA ALA A 192 -14.72 -4.53 0.47
C ALA A 192 -13.78 -4.53 -0.75
N LEU A 193 -14.28 -4.11 -1.91
CA LEU A 193 -13.48 -3.95 -3.13
C LEU A 193 -12.42 -2.85 -3.00
N SER A 194 -12.72 -1.74 -2.32
CA SER A 194 -11.72 -0.70 -2.03
C SER A 194 -10.61 -1.21 -1.11
N ALA A 195 -10.96 -1.96 -0.06
CA ALA A 195 -9.96 -2.61 0.80
C ALA A 195 -9.06 -3.56 0.00
N LEU A 196 -9.67 -4.38 -0.87
CA LEU A 196 -8.92 -5.25 -1.77
C LEU A 196 -8.07 -4.48 -2.78
N GLY A 197 -8.54 -3.32 -3.26
CA GLY A 197 -7.79 -2.46 -4.17
C GLY A 197 -6.55 -1.86 -3.54
N MET A 198 -6.64 -1.44 -2.28
CA MET A 198 -5.49 -0.98 -1.49
C MET A 198 -4.46 -2.09 -1.30
N LEU A 199 -4.93 -3.33 -1.08
CA LEU A 199 -4.10 -4.53 -0.96
C LEU A 199 -3.82 -5.21 -2.33
N GLY A 200 -4.28 -4.64 -3.45
CA GLY A 200 -4.15 -5.26 -4.77
C GLY A 200 -2.69 -5.33 -5.24
N THR A 201 -1.86 -4.43 -4.72
CA THR A 201 -0.40 -4.41 -4.90
C THR A 201 0.36 -4.87 -3.66
N MET A 202 -0.27 -5.69 -2.80
CA MET A 202 0.31 -6.19 -1.55
C MET A 202 1.67 -6.87 -1.75
N THR A 203 1.86 -7.60 -2.85
CA THR A 203 3.16 -8.22 -3.20
C THR A 203 4.29 -7.19 -3.22
N MET A 204 4.01 -5.99 -3.72
CA MET A 204 4.99 -4.91 -3.77
C MET A 204 5.16 -4.23 -2.40
N ALA A 205 4.06 -4.01 -1.67
CA ALA A 205 4.11 -3.47 -0.31
C ALA A 205 4.94 -4.36 0.63
N LEU A 206 4.70 -5.68 0.60
CA LEU A 206 5.49 -6.67 1.35
C LEU A 206 6.96 -6.68 0.93
N THR A 207 7.25 -6.52 -0.37
CA THR A 207 8.62 -6.51 -0.86
C THR A 207 9.42 -5.34 -0.29
N ILE A 208 8.84 -4.13 -0.31
CA ILE A 208 9.52 -2.94 0.23
C ILE A 208 9.56 -2.93 1.76
N ASP A 209 8.59 -3.53 2.45
CA ASP A 209 8.59 -3.63 3.91
C ASP A 209 9.63 -4.66 4.38
N ALA A 210 9.66 -5.85 3.78
CA ALA A 210 10.63 -6.88 4.09
C ALA A 210 12.09 -6.46 3.80
N TYR A 211 12.29 -5.53 2.86
CA TYR A 211 13.59 -4.93 2.57
C TYR A 211 14.23 -4.24 3.79
N GLY A 212 13.44 -3.63 4.68
CA GLY A 212 13.95 -2.90 5.84
C GLY A 212 14.68 -3.80 6.84
N PRO A 213 14.01 -4.81 7.44
CA PRO A 213 14.66 -5.73 8.37
C PRO A 213 15.84 -6.52 7.77
N ILE A 214 15.85 -6.74 6.45
CA ILE A 214 17.00 -7.36 5.76
C ILE A 214 18.19 -6.40 5.77
N SER A 215 17.96 -5.12 5.49
CA SER A 215 19.00 -4.07 5.47
C SER A 215 19.56 -3.80 6.86
N ASP A 216 18.71 -3.75 7.88
CA ASP A 216 19.12 -3.63 9.30
C ASP A 216 20.06 -4.79 9.71
N ASN A 217 19.65 -6.03 9.44
CA ASN A 217 20.49 -7.20 9.72
C ASN A 217 21.81 -7.17 8.96
N ALA A 218 21.84 -6.68 7.72
CA ALA A 218 23.07 -6.53 6.96
C ALA A 218 24.04 -5.54 7.63
N GLY A 219 23.53 -4.42 8.15
CA GLY A 219 24.32 -3.47 8.92
C GLY A 219 24.83 -4.08 10.23
N GLY A 220 23.99 -4.82 10.95
CA GLY A 220 24.39 -5.52 12.18
C GLY A 220 25.49 -6.55 11.94
N ILE A 221 25.41 -7.31 10.84
CA ILE A 221 26.46 -8.25 10.43
C ILE A 221 27.75 -7.49 10.09
N ALA A 222 27.66 -6.38 9.37
CA ALA A 222 28.84 -5.59 9.00
C ALA A 222 29.61 -5.08 10.23
N GLU A 223 28.88 -4.60 11.25
CA GLU A 223 29.45 -4.15 12.52
C GLU A 223 30.08 -5.30 13.31
N MET A 224 29.33 -6.39 13.51
CA MET A 224 29.81 -7.55 14.28
C MET A 224 30.99 -8.27 13.62
N ALA A 225 31.11 -8.20 12.30
CA ALA A 225 32.22 -8.76 11.53
C ALA A 225 33.45 -7.84 11.46
N GLY A 226 33.37 -6.62 12.01
CA GLY A 226 34.48 -5.65 11.96
C GLY A 226 34.81 -5.18 10.54
N LEU A 227 33.81 -5.08 9.67
CA LEU A 227 34.00 -4.59 8.30
C LEU A 227 34.31 -3.08 8.28
N PRO A 228 34.87 -2.56 7.18
CA PRO A 228 35.19 -1.13 7.06
C PRO A 228 33.96 -0.23 7.22
N GLU A 229 34.17 0.99 7.75
CA GLU A 229 33.10 1.99 7.94
C GLU A 229 32.35 2.33 6.64
N THR A 230 32.99 2.18 5.48
CA THR A 230 32.33 2.38 4.18
C THR A 230 31.19 1.38 3.95
N VAL A 231 31.33 0.15 4.41
CA VAL A 231 30.27 -0.87 4.34
C VAL A 231 29.13 -0.49 5.29
N ARG A 232 29.46 -0.05 6.51
CA ARG A 232 28.47 0.38 7.49
C ARG A 232 27.67 1.59 7.00
N GLY A 233 28.34 2.60 6.45
CA GLY A 233 27.68 3.79 5.90
C GLY A 233 26.74 3.47 4.72
N LEU A 234 27.08 2.47 3.90
CA LEU A 234 26.16 1.97 2.88
C LEU A 234 24.95 1.29 3.50
N THR A 235 25.15 0.37 4.45
CA THR A 235 24.04 -0.34 5.11
C THR A 235 23.13 0.58 5.91
N ASP A 236 23.66 1.64 6.53
CA ASP A 236 22.87 2.65 7.26
C ASP A 236 21.96 3.43 6.31
N CYS A 237 22.42 3.71 5.09
CA CYS A 237 21.57 4.32 4.07
C CYS A 237 20.42 3.39 3.64
N LEU A 238 20.70 2.09 3.48
CA LEU A 238 19.68 1.09 3.14
C LEU A 238 18.66 0.93 4.28
N ASP A 239 19.12 0.89 5.53
CA ASP A 239 18.28 0.79 6.72
C ASP A 239 17.42 2.05 6.92
N ALA A 240 17.96 3.25 6.72
CA ALA A 240 17.20 4.50 6.78
C ALA A 240 16.00 4.48 5.81
N ALA A 241 16.21 4.01 4.58
CA ALA A 241 15.12 3.83 3.61
C ALA A 241 14.13 2.72 4.04
N GLY A 242 14.65 1.64 4.64
CA GLY A 242 13.88 0.54 5.22
C GLY A 242 12.93 0.96 6.34
N ASN A 243 13.35 1.91 7.19
CA ASN A 243 12.51 2.46 8.26
C ASN A 243 11.29 3.20 7.69
N THR A 244 11.47 3.94 6.60
CA THR A 244 10.36 4.60 5.89
C THR A 244 9.44 3.58 5.21
N THR A 245 9.98 2.56 4.54
CA THR A 245 9.12 1.55 3.90
C THR A 245 8.36 0.68 4.90
N ALA A 246 8.93 0.40 6.07
CA ALA A 246 8.21 -0.28 7.16
C ALA A 246 7.05 0.57 7.70
N ALA A 247 7.21 1.89 7.78
CA ALA A 247 6.11 2.78 8.13
C ALA A 247 5.02 2.79 7.05
N ILE A 248 5.41 2.83 5.77
CA ILE A 248 4.46 2.71 4.65
C ILE A 248 3.71 1.39 4.71
N GLY A 249 4.40 0.26 4.93
CA GLY A 249 3.78 -1.07 5.05
C GLY A 249 2.71 -1.12 6.14
N LYS A 250 2.97 -0.51 7.31
CA LYS A 250 1.97 -0.35 8.37
C LYS A 250 0.80 0.54 7.94
N GLY A 251 1.06 1.61 7.20
CA GLY A 251 0.01 2.49 6.66
C GLY A 251 -0.92 1.79 5.67
N PHE A 252 -0.46 0.77 4.94
CA PHE A 252 -1.30 -0.06 4.08
C PHE A 252 -2.10 -1.12 4.86
N ALA A 253 -1.64 -1.51 6.06
CA ALA A 253 -2.32 -2.50 6.90
C ALA A 253 -3.46 -1.89 7.73
N ILE A 254 -3.38 -0.60 8.06
CA ILE A 254 -4.36 0.19 8.82
C ILE A 254 -5.51 0.64 7.92
#